data_AF-A0AAD4VA63-F1
#
_entry.id   AF-A0AAD4VA63-F1
#
_cell.length_a   1.000
_cell.length_b   1.000
_cell.length_c   1.000
_cell.angle_alpha   90.00
_cell.angle_beta   90.00
_cell.angle_gamma   90.00
#
_symmetry.space_group_name_H-M   'P 1'
#
loop_
_entity.id
_entity.type
_entity.pdbx_description
1 polymer ?
#
loop_
_entity_poly.entity_id
_entity_poly.type
_entity_poly.pdbx_seq_one_letter_code
_entity_poly.pdbx_strand_id
1 'polypeptide(L)'
;MLLNPSLELRSDSGFKAATAFLRWIGIQVDFEPSQVTEVCIASTRYIPLSACMDIAALENSLGYQFVHEGLLLQALYILLTTSMEEAAIRGLEFLGDAVLDYLITSYLYSVYPKLKPGQLTDLRSVSVNNKAFANVAVDRVLPQISNLEILVAFQRL
;
A
#
# COMPACT_ATOMS: atom_id res chain seq x y z
N MET A 1 -12.42 -4.01 -30.80
CA MET A 1 -11.71 -3.07 -29.91
C MET A 1 -10.62 -3.88 -29.23
N LEU A 2 -9.44 -3.93 -29.86
CA LEU A 2 -8.37 -4.87 -29.51
C LEU A 2 -7.55 -4.29 -28.36
N LEU A 3 -7.47 -5.04 -27.26
CA LEU A 3 -6.49 -4.87 -26.20
C LEU A 3 -5.09 -4.97 -26.84
N ASN A 4 -4.27 -3.94 -26.58
CA ASN A 4 -2.91 -3.84 -27.09
C ASN A 4 -2.00 -4.75 -26.22
N PRO A 5 -1.38 -5.81 -26.76
CA PRO A 5 -0.56 -6.77 -25.98
C PRO A 5 0.79 -6.20 -25.53
N SER A 6 1.07 -4.93 -25.82
CA SER A 6 2.40 -4.33 -25.64
C SER A 6 2.69 -3.82 -24.22
N LEU A 7 1.76 -3.97 -23.28
CA LEU A 7 1.93 -3.47 -21.89
C LEU A 7 2.47 -4.50 -20.89
N GLU A 8 2.61 -5.78 -21.27
CA GLU A 8 3.15 -6.83 -20.37
C GLU A 8 4.69 -6.82 -20.24
N LEU A 9 5.37 -5.93 -20.96
CA LEU A 9 6.84 -5.86 -20.97
C LEU A 9 7.32 -4.52 -20.42
N ARG A 10 7.60 -4.44 -19.10
CA ARG A 10 8.77 -3.70 -18.54
C ARG A 10 8.93 -3.68 -17.01
N SER A 11 7.94 -4.02 -16.17
CA SER A 11 8.12 -3.98 -14.71
C SER A 11 8.99 -5.11 -14.18
N ASP A 12 8.77 -6.34 -14.65
CA ASP A 12 9.48 -7.54 -14.18
C ASP A 12 10.97 -7.55 -14.55
N SER A 13 11.35 -6.94 -15.67
CA SER A 13 12.77 -6.75 -16.03
C SER A 13 13.45 -5.76 -15.10
N GLY A 14 12.73 -4.74 -14.63
CA GLY A 14 13.26 -3.73 -13.71
C GLY A 14 13.57 -4.33 -12.34
N PHE A 15 12.65 -5.11 -11.78
CA PHE A 15 12.85 -5.78 -10.49
C PHE A 15 14.04 -6.75 -10.54
N LYS A 16 14.09 -7.63 -11.55
CA LYS A 16 15.21 -8.58 -11.73
C LYS A 16 16.55 -7.88 -11.88
N ALA A 17 16.62 -6.81 -12.68
CA ALA A 17 17.83 -6.03 -12.86
C ALA A 17 18.24 -5.30 -11.57
N ALA A 18 17.28 -4.74 -10.83
CA ALA A 18 17.53 -4.09 -9.55
C ALA A 18 18.06 -5.07 -8.50
N THR A 19 17.46 -6.25 -8.36
CA THR A 19 17.95 -7.30 -7.45
C THR A 19 19.36 -7.76 -7.83
N ALA A 20 19.64 -7.95 -9.12
CA ALA A 20 20.98 -8.31 -9.59
C ALA A 20 22.02 -7.21 -9.28
N PHE A 21 21.66 -5.94 -9.47
CA PHE A 21 22.53 -4.81 -9.14
C PHE A 21 22.80 -4.71 -7.62
N LEU A 22 21.76 -4.86 -6.79
CA LEU A 22 21.91 -4.83 -5.32
C LEU A 22 22.84 -5.94 -4.83
N ARG A 23 22.68 -7.15 -5.35
CA ARG A 23 23.60 -8.27 -5.07
C ARG A 23 25.02 -7.96 -5.53
N TRP A 24 25.20 -7.33 -6.70
CA TRP A 24 26.51 -6.95 -7.22
C TRP A 24 27.24 -5.94 -6.32
N ILE A 25 26.53 -5.01 -5.69
CA ILE A 25 27.12 -4.06 -4.71
C ILE A 25 27.19 -4.61 -3.28
N GLY A 26 26.90 -5.90 -3.08
CA GLY A 26 27.00 -6.58 -1.79
C GLY A 26 25.78 -6.43 -0.88
N ILE A 27 24.66 -5.89 -1.37
CA ILE A 27 23.39 -5.85 -0.62
C ILE A 27 22.61 -7.12 -0.95
N GLN A 28 22.48 -8.00 0.05
CA GLN A 28 21.66 -9.21 -0.09
C GLN A 28 20.19 -8.84 0.01
N VAL A 29 19.48 -8.96 -1.10
CA VAL A 29 18.04 -8.76 -1.19
C VAL A 29 17.43 -10.08 -1.61
N ASP A 30 16.99 -10.84 -0.61
CA ASP A 30 16.28 -12.09 -0.79
C ASP A 30 14.84 -11.89 -0.33
N PHE A 31 13.91 -12.08 -1.27
CA PHE A 31 12.48 -12.10 -0.98
C PHE A 31 12.06 -13.57 -0.90
N GLU A 32 11.81 -14.04 0.31
CA GLU A 32 11.33 -15.39 0.54
C GLU A 32 9.82 -15.36 0.78
N PRO A 33 9.01 -16.19 0.09
CA PRO A 33 7.57 -16.28 0.33
C PRO A 33 7.19 -16.57 1.79
N SER A 34 8.09 -17.18 2.57
CA SER A 34 7.92 -17.41 4.00
C SER A 34 7.81 -16.10 4.79
N GLN A 35 8.55 -15.04 4.43
CA GLN A 35 8.48 -13.74 5.09
C GLN A 35 7.10 -13.11 4.94
N VAL A 36 6.47 -13.26 3.77
CA VAL A 36 5.09 -12.80 3.54
C VAL A 36 4.11 -13.59 4.42
N THR A 37 4.33 -14.91 4.51
CA THR A 37 3.47 -15.80 5.29
C THR A 37 3.49 -15.43 6.78
N GLU A 38 4.67 -15.16 7.34
CA GLU A 38 4.82 -14.72 8.74
C GLU A 38 4.10 -13.40 9.02
N VAL A 39 4.23 -12.42 8.12
CA VAL A 39 3.53 -11.14 8.23
C VAL A 39 2.01 -11.32 8.16
N CYS A 40 1.53 -12.19 7.27
CA CYS A 40 0.10 -12.51 7.17
C CYS A 40 -0.42 -13.16 8.46
N ILE A 41 0.31 -14.12 9.03
CA ILE A 41 -0.06 -14.76 10.31
C ILE A 41 -0.05 -13.73 11.45
N ALA A 42 0.98 -12.87 11.52
CA ALA A 42 1.09 -11.85 12.56
C ALA A 42 -0.08 -10.85 12.51
N SER A 43 -0.59 -10.56 11.31
CA SER A 43 -1.72 -9.65 11.09
C SER A 43 -3.06 -10.18 11.60
N THR A 44 -3.18 -11.48 11.89
CA THR A 44 -4.40 -12.08 12.45
C THR A 44 -4.81 -11.45 13.79
N ARG A 45 -3.87 -10.84 14.52
CA ARG A 45 -4.16 -10.09 15.76
C ARG A 45 -5.15 -8.94 15.56
N TYR A 46 -5.26 -8.39 14.35
CA TYR A 46 -6.14 -7.27 14.02
C TYR A 46 -7.52 -7.71 13.53
N ILE A 47 -7.78 -9.02 13.36
CA ILE A 47 -9.09 -9.57 12.95
C ILE A 47 -10.26 -9.07 13.81
N PRO A 48 -10.14 -8.87 15.14
CA PRO A 48 -11.24 -8.33 15.94
C PRO A 48 -11.75 -6.96 15.48
N LEU A 49 -10.94 -6.18 14.74
CA LEU A 49 -11.35 -4.88 14.18
C LEU A 49 -12.35 -5.01 13.03
N SER A 50 -12.56 -6.21 12.45
CA SER A 50 -13.58 -6.43 11.44
C SER A 50 -14.99 -6.08 11.93
N ALA A 51 -15.23 -6.13 13.24
CA ALA A 51 -16.50 -5.70 13.84
C ALA A 51 -16.79 -4.19 13.67
N CYS A 52 -15.76 -3.39 13.37
CA CYS A 52 -15.87 -1.93 13.22
C CYS A 52 -16.00 -1.49 11.75
N MET A 53 -15.94 -2.41 10.79
CA MET A 53 -15.89 -2.08 9.36
C MET A 53 -16.71 -3.04 8.49
N ASP A 54 -17.38 -2.47 7.49
CA ASP A 54 -17.93 -3.24 6.38
C ASP A 54 -16.84 -3.55 5.34
N ILE A 55 -16.12 -4.67 5.55
CA ILE A 55 -15.05 -5.13 4.66
C ILE A 55 -15.60 -5.36 3.25
N ALA A 56 -16.78 -5.98 3.11
CA ALA A 56 -17.36 -6.29 1.81
C ALA A 56 -17.67 -5.02 1.01
N ALA A 57 -18.23 -3.99 1.66
CA ALA A 57 -18.47 -2.71 1.02
C ALA A 57 -17.15 -2.02 0.61
N LEU A 58 -16.09 -2.13 1.42
CA LEU A 58 -14.77 -1.61 1.08
C LEU A 58 -14.15 -2.32 -0.12
N GLU A 59 -14.15 -3.66 -0.13
CA GLU A 59 -13.65 -4.47 -1.25
C GLU A 59 -14.38 -4.17 -2.55
N ASN A 60 -15.69 -3.99 -2.49
CA ASN A 60 -16.51 -3.59 -3.64
C ASN A 60 -16.16 -2.18 -4.14
N SER A 61 -15.91 -1.24 -3.23
CA SER A 61 -15.50 0.14 -3.56
C SER A 61 -14.11 0.19 -4.22
N LEU A 62 -13.20 -0.68 -3.76
CA LEU A 62 -11.84 -0.80 -4.30
C LEU A 62 -11.79 -1.63 -5.58
N GLY A 63 -12.77 -2.51 -5.82
CA GLY A 63 -12.69 -3.53 -6.85
C GLY A 63 -11.59 -4.56 -6.59
N TYR A 64 -11.26 -4.79 -5.31
CA TYR A 64 -10.17 -5.67 -4.87
C TYR A 64 -10.60 -6.48 -3.67
N GLN A 65 -10.37 -7.80 -3.71
CA GLN A 65 -10.61 -8.71 -2.61
C GLN A 65 -9.31 -9.02 -1.88
N PHE A 66 -9.28 -8.79 -0.57
CA PHE A 66 -8.11 -9.05 0.26
C PHE A 66 -8.03 -10.53 0.58
N VAL A 67 -6.95 -11.17 0.14
CA VAL A 67 -6.65 -12.57 0.52
C VAL A 67 -6.39 -12.69 2.03
N HIS A 68 -5.82 -11.64 2.63
CA HIS A 68 -5.49 -11.59 4.05
C HIS A 68 -6.08 -10.34 4.70
N GLU A 69 -7.32 -10.45 5.19
CA GLU A 69 -8.05 -9.36 5.85
C GLU A 69 -7.29 -8.75 7.04
N GLY A 70 -6.47 -9.55 7.75
CA GLY A 70 -5.66 -9.05 8.86
C GLY A 70 -4.72 -7.90 8.46
N LEU A 71 -4.18 -7.91 7.24
CA LEU A 71 -3.32 -6.84 6.73
C LEU A 71 -4.11 -5.56 6.41
N LEU A 72 -5.33 -5.71 5.90
CA LEU A 72 -6.25 -4.58 5.70
C LEU A 72 -6.57 -3.93 7.06
N LEU A 73 -6.97 -4.74 8.04
CA LEU A 73 -7.34 -4.26 9.37
C LEU A 73 -6.14 -3.66 10.11
N GLN A 74 -4.95 -4.22 9.91
CA GLN A 74 -3.70 -3.62 10.38
C GLN A 74 -3.50 -2.22 9.78
N ALA A 75 -3.62 -2.07 8.46
CA ALA A 75 -3.45 -0.79 7.77
C ALA A 75 -4.47 0.27 8.24
N LEU A 76 -5.70 -0.13 8.51
CA LEU A 76 -6.74 0.75 9.04
C LEU A 76 -6.49 1.15 10.49
N TYR A 77 -5.97 0.24 11.30
CA TYR A 77 -5.56 0.57 12.65
C TYR A 77 -4.49 1.68 12.64
N ILE A 78 -3.53 1.68 11.70
CA ILE A 78 -2.56 2.77 11.49
C ILE A 78 -3.26 4.10 11.24
N LEU A 79 -4.27 4.12 10.34
CA LEU A 79 -5.01 5.32 10.00
C LEU A 79 -5.74 5.94 11.21
N LEU A 80 -6.15 5.10 12.15
CA LEU A 80 -7.06 5.48 13.23
C LEU A 80 -6.35 5.71 14.57
N THR A 81 -5.09 5.28 14.68
CA THR A 81 -4.28 5.44 15.89
C THR A 81 -3.28 6.58 15.75
N THR A 82 -3.13 7.36 16.82
CA THR A 82 -2.02 8.30 17.00
C THR A 82 -0.88 7.70 17.83
N SER A 83 -1.01 6.44 18.26
CA SER A 83 -0.04 5.77 19.12
C SER A 83 1.29 5.56 18.38
N MET A 84 2.38 5.96 19.04
CA MET A 84 3.72 5.96 18.45
C MET A 84 4.41 4.59 18.44
N GLU A 85 3.78 3.52 18.92
CA GLU A 85 4.52 2.42 19.55
C GLU A 85 4.65 1.11 18.76
N GLU A 86 4.06 0.96 17.57
CA GLU A 86 4.25 -0.29 16.82
C GLU A 86 5.13 -0.10 15.59
N ALA A 87 6.43 -0.41 15.76
CA ALA A 87 7.41 -0.44 14.67
C ALA A 87 6.96 -1.31 13.47
N ALA A 88 6.20 -2.38 13.73
CA ALA A 88 5.65 -3.26 12.70
C ALA A 88 4.60 -2.57 11.83
N ILE A 89 3.80 -1.68 12.42
CA ILE A 89 2.76 -0.89 11.74
C ILE A 89 3.40 0.13 10.79
N ARG A 90 4.34 0.91 11.31
CA ARG A 90 5.06 1.91 10.49
C ARG A 90 5.89 1.26 9.38
N GLY A 91 6.30 -0.01 9.56
CA GLY A 91 6.97 -0.79 8.52
C GLY A 91 6.09 -1.03 7.28
N LEU A 92 4.80 -1.33 7.46
CA LEU A 92 3.89 -1.52 6.33
C LEU A 92 3.55 -0.19 5.63
N GLU A 93 3.40 0.90 6.38
CA GLU A 93 3.27 2.25 5.82
C GLU A 93 4.50 2.59 4.96
N PHE A 94 5.70 2.42 5.52
CA PHE A 94 6.96 2.67 4.82
C PHE A 94 7.11 1.83 3.54
N LEU A 95 6.76 0.54 3.59
CA LEU A 95 6.80 -0.34 2.42
C LEU A 95 5.75 0.06 1.37
N GLY A 96 4.54 0.41 1.83
CA GLY A 96 3.45 0.87 1.00
C GLY A 96 3.81 2.15 0.23
N ASP A 97 4.42 3.12 0.91
CA ASP A 97 4.90 4.37 0.30
C ASP A 97 5.89 4.09 -0.84
N ALA A 98 6.88 3.21 -0.61
CA ALA A 98 7.86 2.86 -1.64
C ALA A 98 7.22 2.18 -2.87
N VAL A 99 6.23 1.31 -2.65
CA VAL A 99 5.48 0.66 -3.74
C VAL A 99 4.61 1.67 -4.50
N LEU A 100 3.88 2.53 -3.79
CA LEU A 100 3.05 3.58 -4.41
C LEU A 100 3.90 4.58 -5.20
N ASP A 101 5.04 5.00 -4.66
CA ASP A 101 6.00 5.85 -5.34
C ASP A 101 6.47 5.23 -6.66
N TYR A 102 6.83 3.94 -6.64
CA TYR A 102 7.23 3.22 -7.84
C TYR A 102 6.10 3.15 -8.87
N LEU A 103 4.90 2.74 -8.45
CA LEU A 103 3.74 2.57 -9.34
C LEU A 103 3.35 3.90 -10.00
N ILE A 104 3.28 4.98 -9.22
CA ILE A 104 2.96 6.31 -9.75
C ILE A 104 4.09 6.83 -10.64
N THR A 105 5.36 6.64 -10.26
CA THR A 105 6.50 6.99 -11.11
C THR A 105 6.44 6.25 -12.45
N SER A 106 6.17 4.94 -12.42
CA SER A 106 6.05 4.10 -13.62
C SER A 106 4.90 4.56 -14.52
N TYR A 107 3.74 4.84 -13.93
CA TYR A 107 2.58 5.39 -14.64
C TYR A 107 2.89 6.74 -15.29
N LEU A 108 3.46 7.70 -14.55
CA LEU A 108 3.81 9.02 -15.07
C LEU A 108 4.85 8.94 -16.20
N TYR A 109 5.85 8.07 -16.06
CA TYR A 109 6.85 7.84 -17.10
C TYR A 109 6.24 7.28 -18.39
N SER A 110 5.28 6.35 -18.26
CA SER A 110 4.57 5.75 -19.38
C SER A 110 3.65 6.75 -20.11
N VAL A 111 2.88 7.54 -19.35
CA VAL A 111 1.88 8.47 -19.90
C VAL A 111 2.50 9.76 -20.42
N TYR A 112 3.63 10.21 -19.84
CA TYR A 112 4.29 11.46 -20.20
C TYR A 112 5.73 11.28 -20.70
N PRO A 113 5.96 10.54 -21.80
CA PRO A 113 7.30 10.17 -22.26
C PRO A 113 8.17 11.35 -22.74
N LYS A 114 7.57 12.54 -22.93
CA LYS A 114 8.26 13.75 -23.39
C LYS A 114 8.68 14.68 -22.25
N LEU A 115 8.24 14.41 -21.02
CA LEU A 115 8.60 15.25 -19.87
C LEU A 115 10.03 14.97 -19.44
N LYS A 116 10.72 16.03 -19.02
CA LYS A 116 12.07 15.92 -18.46
C LYS A 116 12.00 15.27 -17.07
N PRO A 117 13.07 14.60 -16.61
CA PRO A 117 13.10 13.98 -15.28
C PRO A 117 12.66 14.90 -14.14
N GLY A 118 13.09 16.17 -14.13
CA GLY A 118 12.66 17.14 -13.12
C GLY A 118 11.15 17.37 -13.09
N GLN A 119 10.51 17.43 -14.26
CA GLN A 119 9.06 17.63 -14.37
C GLN A 119 8.28 16.39 -13.91
N LEU A 120 8.81 15.19 -14.17
CA LEU A 120 8.23 13.95 -13.64
C LEU A 120 8.36 13.87 -12.12
N THR A 121 9.46 14.35 -11.55
CA THR A 121 9.64 14.47 -10.09
C THR A 121 8.66 15.46 -9.48
N ASP A 122 8.42 16.61 -10.13
CA ASP A 122 7.44 17.59 -9.67
C ASP A 122 6.02 16.99 -9.70
N LEU A 123 5.64 16.35 -10.80
CA LEU A 123 4.35 15.66 -10.96
C LEU A 123 4.17 14.55 -9.93
N ARG A 124 5.23 13.76 -9.67
CA ARG A 124 5.19 12.73 -8.63
C ARG A 124 4.94 13.35 -7.26
N SER A 125 5.68 14.39 -6.89
CA SER A 125 5.55 15.04 -5.57
C SER A 125 4.14 15.61 -5.32
N VAL A 126 3.46 16.10 -6.36
CA VAL A 126 2.07 16.57 -6.22
C VAL A 126 1.02 15.45 -6.27
N SER A 127 1.38 14.29 -6.84
CA SER A 127 0.47 13.13 -6.95
C SER A 127 0.56 12.21 -5.73
N VAL A 128 1.77 12.04 -5.19
CA VAL A 128 2.08 11.20 -4.03
C VAL A 128 2.33 12.13 -2.84
N ASN A 129 1.25 12.54 -2.17
CA ASN A 129 1.39 13.25 -0.91
C ASN A 129 0.24 12.94 0.04
N ASN A 130 0.52 13.09 1.32
CA ASN A 130 -0.39 12.76 2.41
C ASN A 130 -1.73 13.50 2.27
N LYS A 131 -1.74 14.72 1.73
CA LYS A 131 -2.98 15.49 1.54
C LYS A 131 -3.88 14.87 0.46
N ALA A 132 -3.30 14.47 -0.67
CA ALA A 132 -4.03 13.80 -1.74
C ALA A 132 -4.60 12.46 -1.25
N PHE A 133 -3.78 11.65 -0.57
CA PHE A 133 -4.23 10.36 -0.04
C PHE A 133 -5.23 10.50 1.10
N ALA A 134 -5.08 11.49 1.99
CA ALA A 134 -6.05 11.76 3.04
C ALA A 134 -7.44 12.09 2.47
N ASN A 135 -7.51 12.92 1.42
CA ASN A 135 -8.78 13.23 0.77
C ASN A 135 -9.44 11.96 0.20
N VAL A 136 -8.66 11.11 -0.48
CA VAL A 136 -9.17 9.84 -1.01
C VAL A 136 -9.63 8.91 0.11
N ALA A 137 -8.88 8.81 1.20
CA ALA A 137 -9.23 7.99 2.36
C ALA A 137 -10.53 8.47 3.02
N VAL A 138 -10.69 9.78 3.18
CA VAL A 138 -11.93 10.38 3.70
C VAL A 138 -13.12 10.07 2.82
N ASP A 139 -12.97 10.17 1.51
CA ASP A 139 -14.07 9.97 0.57
C ASP A 139 -14.43 8.48 0.37
N ARG A 140 -13.44 7.58 0.44
CA ARG A 140 -13.58 6.18 0.01
C ARG A 140 -13.54 5.15 1.14
N VAL A 141 -12.84 5.44 2.23
CA VAL A 141 -12.58 4.47 3.32
C VAL A 141 -13.41 4.80 4.56
N LEU A 142 -13.46 6.06 4.97
CA LEU A 142 -14.23 6.47 6.17
C LEU A 142 -15.72 6.08 6.13
N PRO A 143 -16.45 6.15 5.00
CA PRO A 143 -17.86 5.75 4.96
C PRO A 143 -18.10 4.28 5.34
N GLN A 144 -17.08 3.42 5.24
CA GLN A 144 -17.19 2.00 5.54
C GLN A 144 -16.95 1.67 7.02
N ILE A 145 -16.53 2.65 7.82
CA ILE A 145 -16.31 2.47 9.25
C ILE A 145 -17.65 2.61 9.98
N SER A 146 -18.16 1.49 10.49
CA SER A 146 -19.52 1.37 11.00
C SER A 146 -19.65 1.79 12.47
N ASN A 147 -18.56 1.77 13.25
CA ASN A 147 -18.59 2.11 14.67
C ASN A 147 -17.26 2.74 15.15
N LEU A 148 -17.24 4.07 15.25
CA LEU A 148 -16.09 4.83 15.77
C LEU A 148 -15.90 4.66 17.29
N GLU A 149 -16.95 4.35 18.05
CA GLU A 149 -16.90 4.30 19.53
C GLU A 149 -16.22 3.02 20.05
N ILE A 150 -16.44 1.87 19.41
CA ILE A 150 -15.73 0.61 19.72
C ILE A 150 -14.23 0.75 19.43
N LEU A 151 -13.88 1.57 18.45
CA LEU A 151 -12.51 1.83 18.04
C LEU A 151 -11.71 2.60 19.10
N VAL A 152 -12.33 3.60 19.74
CA VAL A 152 -11.74 4.34 20.87
C VAL A 152 -11.61 3.44 22.12
N ALA A 153 -12.48 2.44 22.28
CA ALA A 153 -12.38 1.47 23.36
C ALA A 153 -11.16 0.54 23.23
N PHE A 154 -10.77 0.18 22.00
CA PHE A 154 -9.53 -0.57 21.74
C PHE A 154 -8.25 0.25 21.94
N GLN A 155 -8.32 1.58 21.93
CA GLN A 155 -7.19 2.47 22.29
C GLN A 155 -6.96 2.58 23.81
N ARG A 156 -7.82 1.97 24.64
CA ARG A 156 -7.76 2.01 26.12
C ARG A 156 -7.37 0.68 26.78
N LEU A 157 -7.07 -0.35 25.99
CA LEU A 157 -6.49 -1.62 26.45
C LEU A 157 -5.00 -1.66 26.12
#